data_AF-A0AAE4TJ95-F1
#
_entry.id   AF-A0AAE4TJ95-F1
#
_cell.length_a   1.000
_cell.length_b   1.000
_cell.length_c   1.000
_cell.angle_alpha   90.00
_cell.angle_beta   90.00
_cell.angle_gamma   90.00
#
_symmetry.space_group_name_H-M   'P 1'
#
loop_
_entity.id
_entity.type
_entity.pdbx_description
1 polymer ?
#
loop_
_entity_poly.entity_id
_entity_poly.type
_entity_poly.pdbx_seq_one_letter_code
_entity_poly.pdbx_strand_id
1 'polypeptide(L)'
;MPLESATQSISKQHKAFLRKLYLAHLMDDDRHNLLSLNKLTGMPRRTLQDAIAAFEDIGIRVEFVQDGSRNNAGYYRILTWGPISSAWVDTHFEEIASIIGISPLSESVA
;
A
#
# COMPACT_ATOMS: atom_id res chain seq x y z
N MET A 1 -31.02 2.83 25.91
CA MET A 1 -30.65 3.37 24.59
C MET A 1 -29.35 2.69 24.17
N PRO A 2 -29.32 1.88 23.11
CA PRO A 2 -28.05 1.55 22.48
C PRO A 2 -27.65 2.71 21.58
N LEU A 3 -26.45 3.26 21.78
CA LEU A 3 -25.81 4.12 20.79
C LEU A 3 -25.48 3.21 19.60
N GLU A 4 -26.20 3.36 18.49
CA GLU A 4 -25.78 2.79 17.22
C GLU A 4 -24.47 3.47 16.82
N SER A 5 -23.38 2.71 16.84
CA SER A 5 -22.10 3.13 16.27
C SER A 5 -22.33 3.40 14.79
N ALA A 6 -22.37 4.67 14.41
CA ALA A 6 -22.45 5.09 13.02
C ALA A 6 -21.23 4.55 12.27
N THR A 7 -21.41 3.49 11.50
CA THR A 7 -20.43 3.01 10.52
C THR A 7 -20.36 4.03 9.39
N GLN A 8 -19.56 5.07 9.62
CA GLN A 8 -19.38 6.16 8.67
C GLN A 8 -18.82 5.57 7.37
N SER A 9 -19.58 5.68 6.28
CA SER A 9 -19.22 5.08 4.99
C SER A 9 -17.99 5.79 4.42
N ILE A 10 -16.87 5.07 4.36
CA ILE A 10 -15.60 5.61 3.86
C ILE A 10 -15.71 5.90 2.37
N SER A 11 -15.42 7.14 1.96
CA SER A 11 -15.51 7.58 0.57
C SER A 11 -14.51 6.86 -0.34
N LYS A 12 -14.81 6.79 -1.64
CA LYS A 12 -13.93 6.18 -2.64
C LYS A 12 -12.56 6.87 -2.69
N GLN A 13 -12.54 8.20 -2.56
CA GLN A 13 -11.33 9.01 -2.51
C GLN A 13 -10.49 8.67 -1.29
N HIS A 14 -11.12 8.52 -0.13
CA HIS A 14 -10.41 8.13 1.10
C HIS A 14 -9.82 6.72 0.98
N LYS A 15 -10.57 5.75 0.44
CA LYS A 15 -10.01 4.40 0.16
C LYS A 15 -8.85 4.44 -0.83
N ALA A 16 -8.90 5.31 -1.84
CA ALA A 16 -7.80 5.49 -2.78
C ALA A 16 -6.56 6.08 -2.11
N PHE A 17 -6.73 7.06 -1.23
CA PHE A 17 -5.64 7.62 -0.43
C PHE A 17 -4.99 6.56 0.47
N LEU A 18 -5.79 5.84 1.26
CA LEU A 18 -5.31 4.79 2.16
C LEU A 18 -4.61 3.65 1.41
N ARG A 19 -5.07 3.30 0.21
CA ARG A 19 -4.38 2.32 -0.64
C ARG A 19 -2.97 2.76 -1.01
N LYS A 20 -2.74 4.06 -1.26
CA LYS A 20 -1.40 4.57 -1.55
C LYS A 20 -0.49 4.39 -0.34
N LEU A 21 -0.98 4.74 0.85
CA LEU A 21 -0.24 4.59 2.11
C LEU A 21 0.12 3.14 2.40
N TYR A 22 -0.85 2.23 2.24
CA TYR A 22 -0.65 0.80 2.43
C TYR A 22 0.43 0.25 1.49
N LEU A 23 0.36 0.59 0.20
CA LEU A 23 1.36 0.16 -0.78
C LEU A 23 2.73 0.77 -0.52
N ALA A 24 2.79 2.03 -0.07
CA ALA A 24 4.05 2.69 0.27
C ALA A 24 4.72 1.99 1.47
N HIS A 25 3.95 1.63 2.49
CA HIS A 25 4.46 0.90 3.66
C HIS A 25 5.04 -0.46 3.26
N LEU A 26 4.30 -1.23 2.46
CA LEU A 26 4.79 -2.51 1.93
C LEU A 26 6.12 -2.39 1.16
N MET A 27 6.31 -1.31 0.40
CA MET A 27 7.54 -1.07 -0.35
C MET A 27 8.70 -0.54 0.50
N ASP A 28 8.40 0.01 1.68
CA ASP A 28 9.40 0.50 2.64
C ASP A 28 9.94 -0.66 3.49
N ASP A 29 9.07 -1.62 3.82
CA ASP A 29 9.41 -2.80 4.61
C ASP A 29 10.19 -3.88 3.84
N ASP A 30 9.83 -4.13 2.57
CA ASP A 30 10.48 -5.15 1.75
C ASP A 30 10.55 -4.79 0.25
N ARG A 31 11.42 -5.49 -0.47
CA ARG A 31 11.63 -5.30 -1.91
C ARG A 31 10.46 -5.87 -2.69
N HIS A 32 9.62 -4.97 -3.18
CA HIS A 32 8.44 -5.34 -3.93
C HIS A 32 8.41 -4.81 -5.36
N ASN A 33 7.86 -5.60 -6.26
CA ASN A 33 7.53 -5.20 -7.62
C ASN A 33 6.04 -5.41 -7.89
N LEU A 34 5.56 -5.03 -9.08
CA LEU A 34 4.13 -5.16 -9.41
C LEU A 34 3.62 -6.60 -9.28
N LEU A 35 4.45 -7.61 -9.56
CA LEU A 35 4.05 -9.00 -9.46
C LEU A 35 3.96 -9.46 -8.01
N SER A 36 4.94 -9.11 -7.16
CA SER A 36 4.90 -9.46 -5.74
C SER A 36 3.74 -8.74 -5.02
N LEU A 37 3.50 -7.46 -5.32
CA LEU A 37 2.37 -6.70 -4.76
C LEU A 37 1.03 -7.27 -5.20
N ASN A 38 0.89 -7.67 -6.46
CA ASN A 38 -0.34 -8.31 -6.96
C ASN A 38 -0.61 -9.63 -6.22
N LYS A 39 0.41 -10.47 -6.02
CA LYS A 39 0.28 -11.72 -5.27
C LYS A 39 -0.06 -11.48 -3.81
N LEU A 40 0.58 -10.49 -3.18
CA LEU A 40 0.42 -10.18 -1.77
C LEU A 40 -0.95 -9.56 -1.45
N THR A 41 -1.40 -8.63 -2.29
CA THR A 41 -2.61 -7.81 -2.03
C THR A 41 -3.85 -8.28 -2.77
N GLY A 42 -3.69 -9.17 -3.76
CA GLY A 42 -4.76 -9.57 -4.69
C GLY A 42 -5.22 -8.45 -5.64
N MET A 43 -4.65 -7.25 -5.56
CA MET A 43 -5.09 -6.11 -6.38
C MET A 43 -4.70 -6.28 -7.85
N PRO A 44 -5.58 -5.95 -8.82
CA PRO A 44 -5.23 -5.96 -10.23
C PRO A 44 -4.02 -5.07 -10.53
N ARG A 45 -3.19 -5.49 -11.48
CA ARG A 45 -1.97 -4.77 -11.88
C ARG A 45 -2.25 -3.29 -12.22
N ARG A 46 -3.36 -3.01 -12.91
CA ARG A 46 -3.74 -1.63 -13.26
C ARG A 46 -3.99 -0.76 -12.03
N THR A 47 -4.66 -1.30 -11.00
CA THR A 47 -4.90 -0.63 -9.72
C THR A 47 -3.61 -0.30 -8.99
N LEU A 48 -2.66 -1.24 -8.97
CA LEU A 48 -1.34 -1.02 -8.37
C LEU A 48 -0.57 0.08 -9.10
N GLN A 49 -0.54 0.03 -10.44
CA GLN A 49 0.12 1.02 -11.27
C GLN A 49 -0.49 2.42 -11.09
N ASP A 50 -1.81 2.54 -11.10
CA ASP A 50 -2.49 3.81 -10.88
C ASP A 50 -2.23 4.38 -9.50
N ALA A 51 -2.21 3.53 -8.46
CA ALA A 51 -1.90 3.98 -7.11
C ALA A 51 -0.46 4.50 -7.00
N ILE A 52 0.52 3.74 -7.52
CA ILE A 52 1.95 4.10 -7.50
C ILE A 52 2.21 5.37 -8.30
N ALA A 53 1.62 5.51 -9.49
CA ALA A 53 1.75 6.70 -10.32
C ALA A 53 1.26 7.97 -9.60
N ALA A 54 0.30 7.82 -8.68
CA ALA A 54 -0.30 8.92 -7.93
C ALA A 54 0.34 9.12 -6.55
N PHE A 55 1.53 8.56 -6.28
CA PHE A 55 2.28 8.81 -5.04
C PHE A 55 2.79 10.25 -4.96
N GLU A 56 3.26 10.81 -6.08
CA GLU A 56 3.79 12.17 -6.12
C GLU A 56 2.72 13.21 -5.75
N ASP A 57 1.45 12.95 -6.07
CA ASP A 57 0.31 13.81 -5.70
C ASP A 57 0.19 14.03 -4.19
N ILE A 58 0.67 13.07 -3.38
CA ILE A 58 0.64 13.12 -1.92
C ILE A 58 2.03 13.32 -1.31
N GLY A 59 3.04 13.59 -2.15
CA GLY A 59 4.41 13.88 -1.74
C GLY A 59 5.27 12.66 -1.43
N ILE A 60 4.77 11.44 -1.62
CA ILE A 60 5.59 10.22 -1.53
C ILE A 60 6.40 10.09 -2.81
N ARG A 61 7.72 9.88 -2.67
CA ARG A 61 8.61 9.64 -3.80
C ARG A 61 9.06 8.19 -3.79
N VAL A 62 8.89 7.54 -4.92
CA VAL A 62 9.25 6.14 -5.14
C VAL A 62 10.04 6.04 -6.43
N GLU A 63 11.02 5.16 -6.45
CA GLU A 63 11.75 4.83 -7.68
C GLU A 63 11.73 3.32 -7.91
N PHE A 64 12.00 2.91 -9.15
CA PHE A 64 12.14 1.51 -9.51
C PHE A 64 13.61 1.19 -9.76
N VAL A 65 14.21 0.39 -8.88
CA VAL A 65 15.63 0.02 -8.91
C VAL A 65 15.81 -1.28 -9.68
N GLN A 66 16.80 -1.33 -10.57
CA GLN A 66 17.16 -2.54 -11.33
C GLN A 66 18.65 -2.86 -11.12
N ASP A 67 18.96 -4.04 -10.59
CA ASP A 67 20.34 -4.45 -10.25
C ASP A 67 21.16 -4.93 -11.47
N GLY A 68 20.87 -4.44 -12.68
CA GLY A 68 21.68 -4.65 -13.90
C GLY A 68 21.78 -6.09 -14.45
N SER A 69 21.22 -7.09 -13.76
CA SER A 69 21.20 -8.49 -14.19
C SER A 69 20.13 -8.75 -15.27
N ARG A 70 20.47 -9.60 -16.25
CA ARG A 70 19.65 -9.98 -17.43
C ARG A 70 18.26 -10.57 -17.10
N ASN A 71 17.94 -10.79 -15.81
CA ASN A 71 16.66 -11.30 -15.34
C ASN A 71 15.59 -10.23 -15.08
N ASN A 72 15.84 -8.93 -15.34
CA ASN A 72 14.86 -7.84 -15.28
C ASN A 72 14.04 -7.75 -13.96
N ALA A 73 14.54 -8.31 -12.86
CA ALA A 73 13.88 -8.26 -11.57
C ALA A 73 14.27 -6.96 -10.86
N GLY A 74 13.50 -5.89 -11.10
CA GLY A 74 13.58 -4.66 -10.30
C GLY A 74 12.59 -4.65 -9.14
N TYR A 75 12.73 -3.68 -8.25
CA TYR A 75 11.84 -3.45 -7.11
C TYR A 75 11.61 -1.95 -6.90
N TYR A 76 10.50 -1.60 -6.26
CA TYR A 76 10.19 -0.26 -5.83
C TYR A 76 10.92 0.06 -4.52
N ARG A 77 11.47 1.26 -4.43
CA ARG A 77 12.11 1.79 -3.22
C ARG A 77 11.50 3.15 -2.89
N ILE A 78 11.01 3.31 -1.67
CA ILE A 78 10.57 4.61 -1.16
C ILE A 78 11.81 5.46 -0.90
N LEU A 79 11.85 6.66 -1.51
CA LEU A 79 12.91 7.64 -1.32
C LEU A 79 12.58 8.61 -0.19
N THR A 80 11.31 8.98 -0.08
CA THR A 80 10.79 9.80 1.01
C THR A 80 9.28 9.66 1.09
N TRP A 81 8.76 9.70 2.32
CA TRP A 81 7.33 9.81 2.59
C TRP A 81 6.81 11.26 2.46
N GLY A 82 7.72 12.22 2.30
CA GLY A 82 7.38 13.64 2.19
C GLY A 82 6.57 14.13 3.40
N PRO A 83 5.35 14.66 3.20
CA PRO A 83 4.52 15.17 4.29
C PRO A 83 3.77 14.06 5.06
N ILE A 84 3.84 12.80 4.62
CA ILE A 84 3.11 11.68 5.22
C ILE A 84 3.95 11.07 6.35
N SER A 85 3.31 10.74 7.47
CA SER A 85 3.94 10.02 8.58
C SER A 85 3.92 8.50 8.33
N SER A 86 5.08 7.90 8.06
CA SER A 86 5.21 6.44 7.93
C SER A 86 4.85 5.71 9.22
N ALA A 87 5.24 6.25 10.38
CA ALA A 87 4.93 5.68 11.69
C ALA A 87 3.42 5.63 11.97
N TRP A 88 2.65 6.59 11.47
CA TRP A 88 1.19 6.54 11.58
C TRP A 88 0.62 5.38 10.76
N VAL A 89 1.15 5.15 9.55
CA VAL A 89 0.70 4.06 8.68
C VAL A 89 1.01 2.70 9.30
N ASP A 90 2.21 2.53 9.86
CA ASP A 90 2.63 1.33 10.60
C ASP A 90 1.65 1.02 11.74
N THR A 91 1.33 2.01 12.56
CA THR A 91 0.40 1.86 13.70
C THR A 91 -1.02 1.46 13.28
N HIS A 92 -1.48 1.87 12.08
CA HIS A 92 -2.85 1.64 11.61
C HIS A 92 -2.91 0.64 10.44
N PHE A 93 -1.84 -0.12 10.21
CA PHE A 93 -1.67 -0.91 8.98
C PHE A 93 -2.81 -1.92 8.76
N GLU A 94 -3.17 -2.67 9.80
CA GLU A 94 -4.26 -3.66 9.76
C GLU A 94 -5.64 -3.02 9.54
N GLU A 95 -5.90 -1.88 10.17
CA GLU A 95 -7.14 -1.12 10.00
C GLU A 95 -7.27 -0.63 8.56
N ILE A 96 -6.19 -0.08 8.00
CA ILE A 96 -6.12 0.36 6.62
C ILE A 96 -6.42 -0.80 5.66
N ALA A 97 -5.81 -1.97 5.87
CA ALA A 97 -6.04 -3.17 5.08
C ALA A 97 -7.53 -3.54 5.05
N SER A 98 -8.16 -3.59 6.23
CA SER A 98 -9.60 -3.88 6.37
C SER A 98 -10.47 -2.86 5.62
N ILE A 99 -10.16 -1.56 5.73
CA ILE A 99 -10.92 -0.49 5.08
C ILE A 99 -10.90 -0.62 3.54
N ILE A 100 -9.73 -0.93 2.98
CA ILE A 100 -9.53 -1.04 1.53
C ILE A 100 -9.89 -2.43 0.98
N GLY A 101 -10.27 -3.37 1.86
CA GLY A 101 -10.75 -4.70 1.49
C GLY A 101 -9.64 -5.71 1.21
N ILE A 102 -8.45 -5.51 1.78
CA ILE A 102 -7.40 -6.51 1.83
C ILE A 102 -7.62 -7.32 3.10
N SER A 103 -7.84 -8.62 2.96
CA SER A 103 -7.77 -9.51 4.12
C SER A 103 -6.32 -9.52 4.59
N PRO A 104 -6.01 -9.30 5.87
CA PRO A 104 -4.69 -9.62 6.37
C PRO A 104 -4.37 -11.05 5.96
N LEU A 105 -3.15 -11.28 5.48
CA LEU A 105 -2.65 -12.63 5.28
C LEU A 105 -2.84 -13.31 6.63
N SER A 106 -3.72 -14.31 6.67
CA SER A 106 -3.74 -15.27 7.75
C SER A 106 -2.29 -15.64 8.02
N GLU A 107 -1.81 -15.41 9.24
CA GLU A 107 -0.62 -16.08 9.73
C GLU A 107 -0.76 -17.54 9.32
N SER A 108 0.03 -17.95 8.33
CA SER A 108 0.15 -19.36 7.99
C SER A 108 0.90 -19.96 9.14
N VAL A 109 0.15 -20.45 10.12
CA VAL A 109 0.59 -21.37 11.16
C VAL A 109 1.32 -22.53 10.48
N ALA A 110 2.65 -22.58 10.61
CA ALA A 110 3.50 -23.78 10.77
C ALA A 110 4.98 -23.38 10.89
#